data_AF-A0A1M6WHC1-F1
#
_entry.id   AF-A0A1M6WHC1-F1
#
_cell.length_a   1.000
_cell.length_b   1.000
_cell.length_c   1.000
_cell.angle_alpha   90.00
_cell.angle_beta   90.00
_cell.angle_gamma   90.00
#
_symmetry.space_group_name_H-M   'P 1'
#
loop_
_entity.id
_entity.type
_entity.pdbx_description
1 polymer ?
#
loop_
_entity_poly.entity_id
_entity_poly.type
_entity_poly.pdbx_seq_one_letter_code
_entity_poly.pdbx_strand_id
1 'polypeptide(L)'
;MRILINDMEVVIPSSLSEITLGQRIDFHNQFGKAFDAHLDSIMAMEDGVPRDIEIMDLNLQKAYAAFSFFSEIDIDVLRQSAFTDEILQIYHSSLAQLFQHEQEIVLQDTYYFNGEKWQLSTPELHPGHRMRFGEFIDAKQIALDLYDFGQGKWDVMLRLCAIYLRREGEEYAAEFTRENSQRLQLMRSLPLEIALSVAFFLSASMSIYYNTSRFSHEVGLKHMSPTQLSTSSAGAG
;
A
#
# COMPACT_ATOMS: atom_id res chain seq x y z
N MET A 1 0.67 10.43 17.18
CA MET A 1 1.24 11.67 17.77
C MET A 1 0.17 12.73 18.00
N ARG A 2 0.26 13.53 19.08
CA ARG A 2 -0.64 14.67 19.31
C ARG A 2 0.08 15.98 19.04
N ILE A 3 -0.59 16.89 18.34
CA ILE A 3 -0.06 18.21 17.97
C ILE A 3 -1.13 19.27 18.19
N LEU A 4 -0.70 20.52 18.41
CA LEU A 4 -1.60 21.65 18.60
C LEU A 4 -1.57 22.52 17.33
N ILE A 5 -2.72 22.74 16.70
CA ILE A 5 -2.87 23.62 15.52
C ILE A 5 -3.99 24.61 15.81
N ASN A 6 -3.70 25.92 15.81
CA ASN A 6 -4.69 26.96 16.12
C ASN A 6 -5.47 26.68 17.43
N ASP A 7 -4.77 26.29 18.51
CA ASP A 7 -5.35 25.89 19.80
C ASP A 7 -6.23 24.62 19.77
N MET A 8 -6.26 23.88 18.66
CA MET A 8 -6.92 22.58 18.54
C MET A 8 -5.89 21.44 18.70
N GLU A 9 -6.12 20.53 19.65
CA GLU A 9 -5.34 19.30 19.78
C GLU A 9 -5.83 18.30 18.74
N VAL A 10 -4.95 17.91 17.81
CA VAL A 10 -5.23 16.89 16.81
C VAL A 10 -4.29 15.72 16.94
N VAL A 11 -4.77 14.53 16.57
CA VAL A 11 -4.01 13.29 16.60
C VAL A 11 -3.70 12.89 15.16
N ILE A 12 -2.42 12.79 14.84
CA ILE A 12 -1.96 12.28 13.55
C ILE A 12 -1.20 10.97 13.74
N PRO A 13 -1.25 10.04 12.78
CA PRO A 13 -0.50 8.79 12.86
C PRO A 13 1.01 9.02 12.97
N SER A 14 1.66 8.27 13.86
CA SER A 14 3.12 8.24 14.04
C SER A 14 3.77 6.94 13.57
N SER A 15 2.98 5.95 13.16
CA SER A 15 3.46 4.66 12.68
C SER A 15 2.51 4.06 11.64
N LEU A 16 3.01 3.10 10.86
CA LEU A 16 2.17 2.31 9.93
C LEU A 16 1.13 1.44 10.67
N SER A 17 1.35 1.14 11.95
CA SER A 17 0.38 0.40 12.78
C SER A 17 -0.80 1.24 13.23
N GLU A 18 -0.68 2.58 13.23
CA GLU A 18 -1.77 3.51 13.55
C GLU A 18 -2.65 3.84 12.33
N ILE A 19 -2.21 3.48 11.12
CA ILE A 19 -2.95 3.67 9.87
C ILE A 19 -3.60 2.35 9.50
N THR A 20 -4.90 2.35 9.21
CA THR A 20 -5.58 1.18 8.66
C THR A 20 -5.48 1.12 7.14
N LEU A 21 -5.55 -0.09 6.57
CA LEU A 21 -5.61 -0.28 5.12
C LEU A 21 -6.79 0.48 4.50
N GLY A 22 -7.93 0.54 5.19
CA GLY A 22 -9.09 1.33 4.79
C GLY A 22 -8.76 2.82 4.70
N GLN A 23 -8.12 3.39 5.72
CA GLN A 23 -7.68 4.80 5.68
C GLN A 23 -6.69 5.06 4.54
N ARG A 24 -5.77 4.13 4.26
CA ARG A 24 -4.84 4.26 3.12
C ARG A 24 -5.57 4.28 1.77
N ILE A 25 -6.55 3.39 1.60
CA ILE A 25 -7.40 3.33 0.41
C ILE A 25 -8.22 4.62 0.26
N ASP A 26 -8.84 5.09 1.34
CA ASP A 26 -9.68 6.29 1.33
C ASP A 26 -8.85 7.53 0.99
N PHE A 27 -7.66 7.67 1.59
CA PHE A 27 -6.71 8.73 1.24
C PHE A 27 -6.29 8.68 -0.24
N HIS A 28 -5.97 7.50 -0.76
CA HIS A 28 -5.59 7.35 -2.16
C HIS A 28 -6.76 7.68 -3.12
N ASN A 29 -7.98 7.28 -2.76
CA ASN A 29 -9.17 7.59 -3.54
C ASN A 29 -9.52 9.09 -3.51
N GLN A 30 -9.33 9.75 -2.37
CA GLN A 30 -9.63 11.17 -2.20
C GLN A 30 -8.57 12.08 -2.83
N PHE A 31 -7.28 11.76 -2.67
CA PHE A 31 -6.18 12.62 -3.08
C PHE A 31 -5.15 11.92 -3.98
N GLY A 32 -4.80 10.67 -3.66
CA GLY A 32 -3.70 9.94 -4.32
C GLY A 32 -3.80 9.86 -5.84
N LYS A 33 -4.97 9.54 -6.40
CA LYS A 33 -5.16 9.46 -7.86
C LYS A 33 -4.86 10.78 -8.57
N ALA A 34 -5.21 11.91 -7.96
CA ALA A 34 -4.90 13.23 -8.52
C ALA A 34 -3.41 13.53 -8.44
N PHE A 35 -2.74 13.12 -7.35
CA PHE A 35 -1.30 13.26 -7.22
C PHE A 35 -0.52 12.42 -8.22
N ASP A 36 -0.97 11.20 -8.50
CA ASP A 36 -0.32 10.33 -9.48
C ASP A 36 -0.45 10.94 -10.90
N ALA A 37 -1.64 11.40 -11.26
CA ALA A 37 -1.86 12.09 -12.54
C ALA A 37 -1.04 13.39 -12.66
N HIS A 38 -0.94 14.16 -11.58
CA HIS A 38 -0.13 15.38 -11.57
C HIS A 38 1.36 15.07 -11.69
N LEU A 39 1.84 14.05 -10.98
CA LEU A 39 3.22 13.61 -11.08
C LEU A 39 3.56 13.16 -12.51
N ASP A 40 2.71 12.35 -13.14
CA ASP A 40 2.92 11.91 -14.52
C ASP A 40 3.05 13.11 -15.48
N SER A 41 2.23 14.14 -15.28
CA SER A 41 2.34 15.41 -16.01
C SER A 41 3.68 16.11 -15.77
N ILE A 42 4.15 16.15 -14.52
CA ILE A 42 5.44 16.76 -14.15
C ILE A 42 6.62 15.96 -14.73
N MET A 43 6.55 14.63 -14.72
CA MET A 43 7.59 13.76 -15.28
C MET A 43 7.69 13.84 -16.81
N ALA A 44 6.62 14.31 -17.48
CA ALA A 44 6.62 14.58 -18.91
C ALA A 44 7.19 15.96 -19.28
N MET A 45 7.45 16.84 -18.31
CA MET A 45 8.10 18.13 -18.53
C MET A 45 9.59 17.97 -18.81
N GLU A 46 10.16 18.92 -19.54
CA GLU A 46 11.62 18.99 -19.70
C GLU A 46 12.31 19.23 -18.35
N ASP A 47 13.47 18.59 -18.18
CA ASP A 47 14.29 18.76 -16.99
C ASP A 47 14.75 20.21 -16.86
N GLY A 48 14.48 20.80 -15.69
CA GLY A 48 14.91 22.15 -15.37
C GLY A 48 14.08 22.78 -14.26
N VAL A 49 14.40 24.04 -13.96
CA VAL A 49 13.78 24.82 -12.88
C VAL A 49 12.24 24.78 -12.87
N PRO A 50 11.52 24.84 -14.01
CA PRO A 50 10.07 24.73 -14.00
C PRO A 50 9.57 23.39 -13.45
N ARG A 51 10.21 22.28 -13.83
CA ARG A 51 9.87 20.94 -13.32
C ARG A 51 10.12 20.86 -11.81
N ASP A 52 11.23 21.41 -11.33
CA ASP A 52 11.57 21.41 -9.91
C ASP A 52 10.55 22.19 -9.06
N ILE A 53 10.04 23.31 -9.58
CA ILE A 53 9.00 24.10 -8.92
C ILE A 53 7.70 23.29 -8.79
N GLU A 54 7.28 22.60 -9.84
CA GLU A 54 6.07 21.77 -9.82
C GLU A 54 6.23 20.57 -8.87
N ILE A 55 7.41 19.95 -8.80
CA ILE A 55 7.72 18.90 -7.81
C ILE A 55 7.56 19.45 -6.38
N MET A 56 8.07 20.65 -6.13
CA MET A 56 7.97 21.31 -4.83
C MET A 56 6.52 21.59 -4.46
N ASP A 57 5.73 22.11 -5.39
CA ASP A 57 4.29 22.37 -5.18
C ASP A 57 3.52 21.08 -4.92
N LEU A 58 3.76 20.01 -5.70
CA LEU A 58 3.15 18.70 -5.47
C LEU A 58 3.47 18.16 -4.07
N ASN A 59 4.71 18.30 -3.59
CA ASN A 59 5.09 17.87 -2.25
C ASN A 59 4.37 18.68 -1.16
N LEU A 60 4.20 19.99 -1.37
CA LEU A 60 3.42 20.85 -0.48
C LEU A 60 1.94 20.43 -0.45
N GLN A 61 1.35 20.15 -1.62
CA GLN A 61 -0.03 19.65 -1.71
C GLN A 61 -0.21 18.30 -1.00
N LYS A 62 0.74 17.37 -1.16
CA LYS A 62 0.75 16.08 -0.46
C LYS A 62 0.79 16.27 1.06
N ALA A 63 1.62 17.19 1.55
CA ALA A 63 1.70 17.50 2.98
C ALA A 63 0.37 17.99 3.54
N TYR A 64 -0.24 18.99 2.88
CA TYR A 64 -1.55 19.51 3.28
C TYR A 64 -2.66 18.46 3.22
N ALA A 65 -2.69 17.64 2.17
CA ALA A 65 -3.70 16.59 2.04
C ALA A 65 -3.57 15.52 3.13
N ALA A 66 -2.34 15.05 3.40
CA ALA A 66 -2.10 14.08 4.46
C ALA A 66 -2.53 14.63 5.82
N PHE A 67 -2.17 15.87 6.11
CA PHE A 67 -2.61 16.56 7.32
C PHE A 67 -4.11 16.71 7.40
N SER A 68 -4.74 17.26 6.36
CA SER A 68 -6.19 17.46 6.30
C SER A 68 -6.94 16.15 6.51
N PHE A 69 -6.49 15.07 5.85
CA PHE A 69 -7.11 13.76 5.97
C PHE A 69 -7.03 13.19 7.39
N PHE A 70 -5.85 13.20 8.02
CA PHE A 70 -5.67 12.57 9.33
C PHE A 70 -6.13 13.44 10.51
N SER A 71 -6.05 14.76 10.37
CA SER A 71 -6.50 15.70 11.41
C SER A 71 -7.97 16.09 11.28
N GLU A 72 -8.62 15.75 10.17
CA GLU A 72 -9.97 16.17 9.79
C GLU A 72 -10.15 17.70 9.69
N ILE A 73 -9.04 18.46 9.63
CA ILE A 73 -9.06 19.90 9.39
C ILE A 73 -9.21 20.16 7.89
N ASP A 74 -10.06 21.11 7.53
CA ASP A 74 -10.24 21.53 6.14
C ASP A 74 -8.93 22.01 5.50
N ILE A 75 -8.66 21.56 4.27
CA ILE A 75 -7.40 21.82 3.57
C ILE A 75 -7.19 23.31 3.29
N ASP A 76 -8.27 24.08 3.04
CA ASP A 76 -8.17 25.50 2.75
C ASP A 76 -7.92 26.30 4.03
N VAL A 77 -8.42 25.83 5.18
CA VAL A 77 -8.04 26.36 6.50
C VAL A 77 -6.55 26.17 6.77
N LEU A 78 -6.00 24.99 6.45
CA LEU A 78 -4.57 24.73 6.62
C LEU A 78 -3.71 25.63 5.72
N ARG A 79 -4.11 25.83 4.46
CA ARG A 79 -3.39 26.69 3.49
C ARG A 79 -3.37 28.17 3.87
N GLN A 80 -4.40 28.65 4.56
CA GLN A 80 -4.50 30.04 5.01
C GLN A 80 -3.82 30.28 6.37
N SER A 81 -3.42 29.21 7.04
CA SER A 81 -2.80 29.27 8.36
C SER A 81 -1.34 29.72 8.27
N ALA A 82 -0.83 30.37 9.33
CA ALA A 82 0.59 30.69 9.44
C ALA A 82 1.48 29.46 9.70
N PHE A 83 0.88 28.26 9.74
CA PHE A 83 1.50 27.02 10.20
C PHE A 83 2.08 26.16 9.07
N THR A 84 2.23 26.71 7.85
CA THR A 84 2.79 26.01 6.69
C THR A 84 4.12 25.32 7.00
N ASP A 85 5.04 26.03 7.64
CA ASP A 85 6.37 25.49 7.96
C ASP A 85 6.29 24.35 8.99
N GLU A 86 5.39 24.45 9.96
CA GLU A 86 5.17 23.41 10.97
C GLU A 86 4.51 22.17 10.37
N ILE A 87 3.52 22.35 9.47
CA ILE A 87 2.88 21.28 8.72
C ILE A 87 3.92 20.54 7.88
N LEU A 88 4.77 21.27 7.15
CA LEU A 88 5.86 20.68 6.36
C LEU A 88 6.87 19.95 7.25
N GLN A 89 7.28 20.56 8.36
CA GLN A 89 8.22 19.94 9.27
C GLN A 89 7.68 18.63 9.84
N ILE A 90 6.42 18.61 10.29
CA ILE A 90 5.79 17.40 10.82
C ILE A 90 5.57 16.37 9.71
N TYR A 91 5.17 16.81 8.52
CA TYR A 91 5.04 15.92 7.37
C TYR A 91 6.36 15.24 7.06
N HIS A 92 7.45 15.98 6.89
CA HIS A 92 8.76 15.40 6.57
C HIS A 92 9.38 14.58 7.70
N SER A 93 9.17 14.97 8.96
CA SER A 93 9.73 14.27 10.12
C SER A 93 8.92 13.04 10.56
N SER A 94 7.65 12.94 10.14
CA SER A 94 6.76 11.86 10.57
C SER A 94 6.11 11.19 9.36
N LEU A 95 5.15 11.86 8.71
CA LEU A 95 4.27 11.23 7.72
C LEU A 95 5.00 10.77 6.46
N ALA A 96 5.95 11.55 5.94
CA ALA A 96 6.75 11.20 4.77
C ALA A 96 7.64 9.99 5.05
N GLN A 97 8.19 9.89 6.27
CA GLN A 97 9.00 8.75 6.68
C GLN A 97 8.15 7.47 6.74
N LEU A 98 6.89 7.54 7.16
CA LEU A 98 5.99 6.37 7.13
C LEU A 98 5.90 5.74 5.74
N PHE A 99 5.86 6.56 4.69
CA PHE A 99 5.82 6.08 3.31
C PHE A 99 7.19 5.61 2.78
N GLN A 100 8.30 6.05 3.39
CA GLN A 100 9.65 5.53 3.08
C GLN A 100 9.91 4.18 3.76
N HIS A 101 9.41 3.99 4.99
CA HIS A 101 9.52 2.73 5.73
C HIS A 101 8.71 1.57 5.12
N GLU A 102 7.90 1.81 4.08
CA GLU A 102 7.25 0.74 3.29
C GLU A 102 8.27 -0.27 2.74
N GLN A 103 9.52 0.16 2.49
CA GLN A 103 10.59 -0.68 1.94
C GLN A 103 11.37 -1.48 3.01
N GLU A 104 11.15 -1.19 4.30
CA GLU A 104 11.92 -1.77 5.41
C GLU A 104 11.16 -2.84 6.19
N ILE A 105 10.03 -3.30 5.65
CA ILE A 105 9.16 -4.24 6.34
C ILE A 105 9.83 -5.59 6.52
N VAL A 106 9.92 -6.01 7.79
CA VAL A 106 10.43 -7.32 8.18
C VAL A 106 9.24 -8.26 8.36
N LEU A 107 9.23 -9.35 7.58
CA LEU A 107 8.22 -10.40 7.72
C LEU A 107 8.29 -11.04 9.11
N GLN A 108 7.13 -11.15 9.74
CA GLN A 108 6.95 -11.89 10.98
C GLN A 108 6.27 -13.24 10.69
N ASP A 109 6.59 -14.25 11.49
CA ASP A 109 5.94 -15.57 11.43
C ASP A 109 4.47 -15.51 11.84
N THR A 110 4.10 -14.49 12.62
CA THR A 110 2.78 -14.34 13.22
C THR A 110 2.46 -12.87 13.44
N TYR A 111 1.22 -12.50 13.20
CA TYR A 111 0.66 -11.18 13.44
C TYR A 111 -0.48 -11.26 14.44
N TYR A 112 -0.56 -10.29 15.36
CA TYR A 112 -1.70 -10.16 16.28
C TYR A 112 -2.63 -9.08 15.77
N PHE A 113 -3.88 -9.46 15.49
CA PHE A 113 -4.88 -8.55 14.95
C PHE A 113 -6.26 -8.89 15.55
N ASN A 114 -6.94 -7.86 16.07
CA ASN A 114 -8.21 -7.99 16.81
C ASN A 114 -8.17 -9.03 17.95
N GLY A 115 -7.03 -9.12 18.65
CA GLY A 115 -6.83 -10.07 19.76
C GLY A 115 -6.64 -11.52 19.33
N GLU A 116 -6.60 -11.79 18.03
CA GLU A 116 -6.41 -13.13 17.46
C GLU A 116 -5.02 -13.24 16.81
N LYS A 117 -4.57 -14.47 16.64
CA LYS A 117 -3.30 -14.82 16.00
C LYS A 117 -3.54 -15.11 14.52
N TRP A 118 -2.80 -14.41 13.66
CA TRP A 118 -2.86 -14.50 12.21
C TRP A 118 -1.51 -14.87 11.64
N GLN A 119 -1.52 -15.53 10.49
CA GLN A 119 -0.31 -15.99 9.79
C GLN A 119 -0.45 -15.77 8.28
N LEU A 120 0.69 -15.50 7.66
CA LEU A 120 0.79 -15.50 6.20
C LEU A 120 0.79 -16.95 5.74
N SER A 121 -0.23 -17.32 4.98
CA SER A 121 -0.36 -18.67 4.50
C SER A 121 0.21 -18.81 3.10
N THR A 122 1.22 -19.66 2.94
CA THR A 122 1.81 -20.00 1.65
C THR A 122 0.80 -20.74 0.78
N PRO A 123 0.75 -20.45 -0.53
CA PRO A 123 0.03 -21.29 -1.47
C PRO A 123 0.84 -22.58 -1.67
N GLU A 124 0.54 -23.63 -0.90
CA GLU A 124 1.17 -24.94 -1.06
C GLU A 124 0.47 -25.75 -2.16
N LEU A 125 1.22 -26.13 -3.19
CA LEU A 125 0.78 -27.08 -4.21
C LEU A 125 1.38 -28.46 -3.89
N HIS A 126 0.56 -29.36 -3.35
CA HIS A 126 1.00 -30.73 -3.03
C HIS A 126 0.81 -31.69 -4.21
N PRO A 127 1.76 -32.60 -4.51
CA PRO A 127 1.55 -33.66 -5.50
C PRO A 127 0.34 -34.54 -5.11
N GLY A 128 -0.69 -34.56 -5.97
CA GLY A 128 -1.94 -35.28 -5.71
C GLY A 128 -3.12 -34.41 -5.29
N HIS A 129 -2.91 -33.12 -4.96
CA HIS A 129 -4.00 -32.16 -4.90
C HIS A 129 -4.59 -31.96 -6.30
N ARG A 130 -5.84 -32.38 -6.50
CA ARG A 130 -6.62 -31.95 -7.67
C ARG A 130 -6.97 -30.49 -7.43
N MET A 131 -6.18 -29.59 -7.98
CA MET A 131 -6.50 -28.16 -7.99
C MET A 131 -7.96 -28.01 -8.43
N ARG A 132 -8.82 -27.53 -7.54
CA ARG A 132 -10.22 -27.26 -7.87
C ARG A 132 -10.20 -26.13 -8.90
N PHE A 133 -11.12 -26.17 -9.86
CA PHE A 133 -11.20 -25.13 -10.91
C PHE A 133 -11.26 -23.71 -10.31
N GLY A 134 -11.92 -23.55 -9.15
CA GLY A 134 -11.91 -22.31 -8.37
C GLY A 134 -10.49 -21.85 -8.00
N GLU A 135 -9.66 -22.72 -7.44
CA GLU A 135 -8.28 -22.41 -7.03
C GLU A 135 -7.41 -21.93 -8.22
N PHE A 136 -7.65 -22.46 -9.43
CA PHE A 136 -6.95 -22.03 -10.65
C PHE A 136 -7.40 -20.64 -11.13
N ILE A 137 -8.70 -20.36 -11.07
CA ILE A 137 -9.24 -19.03 -11.39
C ILE A 137 -8.76 -18.01 -10.37
N ASP A 138 -8.78 -18.36 -9.09
CA ASP A 138 -8.32 -17.51 -8.00
C ASP A 138 -6.81 -17.23 -8.11
N ALA A 139 -5.99 -18.20 -8.49
CA ALA A 139 -4.55 -17.98 -8.74
C ALA A 139 -4.28 -16.97 -9.87
N LYS A 140 -5.07 -17.01 -10.95
CA LYS A 140 -4.98 -16.00 -12.03
C LYS A 140 -5.47 -14.63 -11.56
N GLN A 141 -6.55 -14.60 -10.78
CA GLN A 141 -7.06 -13.37 -10.20
C GLN A 141 -6.04 -12.75 -9.25
N ILE A 142 -5.31 -13.56 -8.46
CA ILE A 142 -4.22 -13.10 -7.59
C ILE A 142 -3.08 -12.47 -8.39
N ALA A 143 -2.69 -13.07 -9.53
CA ALA A 143 -1.64 -12.49 -10.38
C ALA A 143 -2.07 -11.15 -10.99
N LEU A 144 -3.32 -11.05 -11.44
CA LEU A 144 -3.91 -9.79 -11.89
C LEU A 144 -4.00 -8.77 -10.75
N ASP A 145 -4.37 -9.23 -9.56
CA ASP A 145 -4.50 -8.41 -8.36
C ASP A 145 -3.14 -7.83 -7.93
N LEU A 146 -2.07 -8.62 -8.03
CA LEU A 146 -0.70 -8.14 -7.77
C LEU A 146 -0.22 -7.16 -8.84
N TYR A 147 -0.53 -7.40 -10.10
CA TYR A 147 -0.25 -6.45 -11.18
C TYR A 147 -0.98 -5.12 -10.96
N ASP A 148 -2.28 -5.19 -10.66
CA ASP A 148 -3.13 -4.04 -10.40
C ASP A 148 -2.68 -3.26 -9.15
N PHE A 149 -2.27 -3.96 -8.09
CA PHE A 149 -1.65 -3.34 -6.93
C PHE A 149 -0.36 -2.59 -7.30
N GLY A 150 0.48 -3.17 -8.14
CA GLY A 150 1.68 -2.51 -8.69
C GLY A 150 1.37 -1.29 -9.56
N GLN A 151 0.14 -1.15 -10.06
CA GLN A 151 -0.36 0.03 -10.79
C GLN A 151 -1.05 1.04 -9.84
N GLY A 152 -0.89 0.91 -8.53
CA GLY A 152 -1.46 1.82 -7.54
C GLY A 152 -2.93 1.55 -7.18
N LYS A 153 -3.54 0.44 -7.62
CA LYS A 153 -4.93 0.09 -7.25
C LYS A 153 -4.98 -0.53 -5.85
N TRP A 154 -4.93 0.33 -4.82
CA TRP A 154 -4.89 -0.08 -3.42
C TRP A 154 -6.08 -0.91 -2.94
N ASP A 155 -7.27 -0.77 -3.55
CA ASP A 155 -8.46 -1.55 -3.19
C ASP A 155 -8.23 -3.07 -3.28
N VAL A 156 -7.32 -3.47 -4.17
CA VAL A 156 -6.97 -4.88 -4.40
C VAL A 156 -6.27 -5.50 -3.18
N MET A 157 -5.58 -4.70 -2.37
CA MET A 157 -4.94 -5.18 -1.15
C MET A 157 -5.94 -5.78 -0.17
N LEU A 158 -7.20 -5.34 -0.15
CA LEU A 158 -8.24 -5.94 0.68
C LEU A 158 -8.42 -7.43 0.35
N ARG A 159 -8.46 -7.76 -0.95
CA ARG A 159 -8.59 -9.15 -1.41
C ARG A 159 -7.34 -9.95 -1.10
N LEU A 160 -6.16 -9.39 -1.38
CA LEU A 160 -4.89 -10.05 -1.12
C LEU A 160 -4.72 -10.37 0.37
N CYS A 161 -4.97 -9.39 1.26
CA CYS A 161 -4.97 -9.62 2.70
C CYS A 161 -6.03 -10.65 3.12
N ALA A 162 -7.25 -10.60 2.56
CA ALA A 162 -8.32 -11.54 2.88
C ALA A 162 -7.95 -13.01 2.62
N ILE A 163 -7.19 -13.26 1.54
CA ILE A 163 -6.77 -14.60 1.11
C ILE A 163 -5.54 -15.09 1.89
N TYR A 164 -4.53 -14.23 2.01
CA TYR A 164 -3.19 -14.64 2.43
C TYR A 164 -2.93 -14.45 3.92
N LEU A 165 -3.55 -13.44 4.54
CA LEU A 165 -3.52 -13.28 5.99
C LEU A 165 -4.69 -14.08 6.56
N ARG A 166 -4.40 -15.20 7.22
CA ARG A 166 -5.40 -16.12 7.76
C ARG A 166 -5.21 -16.33 9.25
N ARG A 167 -6.30 -16.60 9.97
CA ARG A 167 -6.23 -17.03 11.37
C ARG A 167 -5.45 -18.35 11.45
N GLU A 168 -4.82 -18.61 12.58
CA GLU A 168 -4.12 -19.88 12.79
C GLU A 168 -5.08 -21.07 12.56
N GLY A 169 -4.75 -21.94 11.60
CA GLY A 169 -5.58 -23.10 11.22
C GLY A 169 -6.78 -22.79 10.30
N GLU A 170 -6.97 -21.55 9.85
CA GLU A 170 -8.06 -21.19 8.93
C GLU A 170 -7.76 -21.67 7.50
N GLU A 171 -8.64 -22.51 6.97
CA GLU A 171 -8.61 -22.92 5.56
C GLU A 171 -9.09 -21.79 4.64
N TYR A 172 -8.64 -21.82 3.40
CA TYR A 172 -9.14 -20.89 2.39
C TYR A 172 -10.62 -21.16 2.11
N ALA A 173 -11.40 -20.08 2.02
CA ALA A 173 -12.80 -20.15 1.66
C ALA A 173 -13.14 -19.11 0.58
N ALA A 174 -13.87 -19.53 -0.46
CA ALA A 174 -14.18 -18.68 -1.62
C ALA A 174 -15.03 -17.45 -1.25
N GLU A 175 -15.74 -17.51 -0.13
CA GLU A 175 -16.48 -16.37 0.43
C GLU A 175 -15.59 -15.21 0.88
N PHE A 176 -14.28 -15.42 1.10
CA PHE A 176 -13.37 -14.35 1.54
C PHE A 176 -13.32 -13.19 0.56
N THR A 177 -13.43 -13.47 -0.74
CA THR A 177 -13.31 -12.49 -1.82
C THR A 177 -14.65 -11.98 -2.35
N ARG A 178 -15.78 -12.50 -1.85
CA ARG A 178 -17.11 -12.03 -2.27
C ARG A 178 -17.32 -10.57 -1.90
N GLU A 179 -17.97 -9.83 -2.79
CA GLU A 179 -18.35 -8.45 -2.52
C GLU A 179 -19.15 -8.35 -1.21
N ASN A 180 -18.81 -7.36 -0.39
CA ASN A 180 -19.39 -7.13 0.94
C ASN A 180 -19.20 -8.29 1.94
N SER A 181 -18.23 -9.19 1.73
CA SER A 181 -17.92 -10.20 2.74
C SER A 181 -17.46 -9.53 4.03
N GLN A 182 -17.82 -10.14 5.17
CA GLN A 182 -17.32 -9.72 6.49
C GLN A 182 -15.80 -9.75 6.52
N ARG A 183 -15.17 -10.65 5.75
CA ARG A 183 -13.72 -10.75 5.62
C ARG A 183 -13.12 -9.49 4.98
N LEU A 184 -13.67 -8.99 3.87
CA LEU A 184 -13.17 -7.76 3.24
C LEU A 184 -13.39 -6.53 4.12
N GLN A 185 -14.53 -6.45 4.82
CA GLN A 185 -14.77 -5.37 5.78
C GLN A 185 -13.76 -5.39 6.93
N LEU A 186 -13.44 -6.58 7.45
CA LEU A 186 -12.41 -6.77 8.45
C LEU A 186 -11.04 -6.30 7.93
N MET A 187 -10.68 -6.62 6.69
CA MET A 187 -9.41 -6.19 6.09
C MET A 187 -9.28 -4.67 5.96
N ARG A 188 -10.39 -3.90 5.89
CA ARG A 188 -10.32 -2.43 5.93
C ARG A 188 -9.79 -1.91 7.26
N SER A 189 -10.02 -2.63 8.35
CA SER A 189 -9.50 -2.26 9.69
C SER A 189 -8.09 -2.78 9.97
N LEU A 190 -7.49 -3.51 9.03
CA LEU A 190 -6.16 -4.09 9.21
C LEU A 190 -5.10 -2.97 9.31
N PRO A 191 -4.20 -3.00 10.30
CA PRO A 191 -3.05 -2.09 10.34
C PRO A 191 -2.23 -2.18 9.05
N LEU A 192 -1.82 -1.03 8.53
CA LEU A 192 -1.15 -0.90 7.24
C LEU A 192 0.20 -1.64 7.23
N GLU A 193 0.91 -1.67 8.36
CA GLU A 193 2.13 -2.48 8.54
C GLU A 193 1.91 -3.97 8.20
N ILE A 194 0.81 -4.55 8.68
CA ILE A 194 0.45 -5.95 8.42
C ILE A 194 0.04 -6.11 6.96
N ALA A 195 -0.75 -5.17 6.41
CA ALA A 195 -1.17 -5.20 5.02
C ALA A 195 0.04 -5.17 4.06
N LEU A 196 1.03 -4.32 4.35
CA LEU A 196 2.24 -4.23 3.55
C LEU A 196 3.16 -5.46 3.72
N SER A 197 3.12 -6.13 4.88
CA SER A 197 3.77 -7.43 5.05
C SER A 197 3.19 -8.50 4.12
N VAL A 198 1.87 -8.46 3.88
CA VAL A 198 1.23 -9.31 2.85
C VAL A 198 1.76 -8.96 1.45
N ALA A 199 1.84 -7.67 1.10
CA ALA A 199 2.37 -7.24 -0.19
C ALA A 199 3.82 -7.71 -0.41
N PHE A 200 4.68 -7.53 0.60
CA PHE A 200 6.08 -7.96 0.55
C PHE A 200 6.20 -9.47 0.43
N PHE A 201 5.44 -10.22 1.23
CA PHE A 201 5.38 -11.68 1.16
C PHE A 201 4.99 -12.19 -0.24
N LEU A 202 3.99 -11.56 -0.87
CA LEU A 202 3.53 -11.94 -2.20
C LEU A 202 4.55 -11.62 -3.28
N SER A 203 5.20 -10.46 -3.20
CA SER A 203 6.28 -10.08 -4.12
C SER A 203 7.47 -11.03 -4.01
N ALA A 204 7.90 -11.35 -2.78
CA ALA A 204 8.95 -12.32 -2.54
C ALA A 204 8.57 -13.70 -3.10
N SER A 205 7.34 -14.15 -2.87
CA SER A 205 6.80 -15.42 -3.39
C SER A 205 6.75 -15.47 -4.93
N MET A 206 6.33 -14.38 -5.58
CA MET A 206 6.37 -14.29 -7.05
C MET A 206 7.80 -14.33 -7.59
N SER A 207 8.73 -13.62 -6.95
CA SER A 207 10.14 -13.63 -7.38
C SER A 207 10.72 -15.05 -7.36
N ILE A 208 10.38 -15.83 -6.33
CA ILE A 208 10.78 -17.24 -6.22
C ILE A 208 10.14 -18.04 -7.35
N TYR A 209 8.83 -17.90 -7.57
CA TYR A 209 8.11 -18.61 -8.64
C TYR A 209 8.70 -18.32 -10.03
N TYR A 210 8.93 -17.05 -10.38
CA TYR A 210 9.54 -16.66 -11.65
C TYR A 210 11.00 -17.14 -11.80
N ASN A 211 11.76 -17.14 -10.71
CA ASN A 211 13.15 -17.60 -10.73
C ASN A 211 13.27 -19.12 -10.79
N THR A 212 12.32 -19.86 -10.19
CA THR A 212 12.27 -21.33 -10.26
C THR A 212 11.57 -21.85 -11.52
N SER A 213 10.69 -21.06 -12.15
CA SER A 213 10.12 -21.39 -13.47
C SER A 213 11.12 -21.28 -14.63
N ARG A 214 12.38 -20.88 -14.37
CA ARG A 214 13.47 -20.88 -15.37
C ARG A 214 13.91 -22.27 -15.84
N PHE A 215 13.33 -23.36 -15.32
CA PHE A 215 13.46 -24.70 -15.92
C PHE A 215 12.36 -25.02 -16.95
N SER A 216 11.42 -24.11 -17.22
CA SER A 216 10.45 -24.23 -18.32
C SER A 216 10.73 -23.18 -19.41
N HIS A 217 11.64 -23.57 -20.31
CA HIS A 217 11.88 -23.08 -21.67
C HIS A 217 12.52 -21.70 -21.91
N GLU A 218 13.74 -21.78 -22.44
CA GLU A 218 14.24 -20.98 -23.56
C GLU A 218 13.16 -20.70 -24.60
N VAL A 219 12.53 -19.53 -24.57
CA VAL A 219 12.25 -18.73 -25.78
C VAL A 219 12.34 -17.25 -25.40
N GLY A 220 13.42 -16.64 -25.88
CA GLY A 220 13.80 -15.21 -25.88
C GLY A 220 12.90 -14.18 -25.20
N LEU A 221 13.43 -13.56 -24.14
CA LEU A 221 12.97 -12.25 -23.66
C LEU A 221 14.15 -11.29 -23.57
N LYS A 222 14.18 -10.33 -24.51
CA LYS A 222 14.84 -9.04 -24.31
C LYS A 222 14.14 -8.32 -23.17
N HIS A 223 14.91 -7.93 -22.17
CA HIS A 223 14.65 -6.90 -21.16
C HIS A 223 13.21 -6.78 -20.62
N MET A 224 12.95 -7.47 -19.51
CA MET A 224 12.14 -6.89 -18.44
C MET A 224 13.00 -6.85 -17.18
N SER A 225 13.35 -5.63 -16.79
CA SER A 225 14.08 -5.32 -15.56
C SER A 225 13.22 -5.71 -14.34
N PRO A 226 13.83 -6.11 -13.21
CA PRO A 226 13.09 -6.43 -11.99
C PRO A 226 12.27 -5.22 -11.58
N THR A 227 10.95 -5.38 -11.54
CA THR A 227 10.02 -4.36 -11.05
C THR A 227 10.40 -4.04 -9.61
N GLN A 228 11.01 -2.87 -9.40
CA GLN A 228 11.07 -2.29 -8.06
C GLN A 228 9.62 -2.12 -7.59
N LEU A 229 9.31 -2.60 -6.40
CA LEU A 229 8.10 -2.21 -5.67
C LEU A 229 8.21 -0.72 -5.32
N SER A 230 8.05 0.17 -6.31
CA SER A 230 7.76 1.57 -6.06
C SER A 230 6.26 1.68 -5.83
N THR A 231 5.83 1.41 -4.59
CA THR A 231 4.53 1.89 -4.09
C THR A 231 4.60 3.37 -3.68
N SER A 232 5.80 3.95 -3.70
CA SER A 232 6.03 5.37 -3.51
C SER A 232 6.43 6.04 -4.82
N SER A 233 5.68 7.06 -5.22
CA SER A 233 6.23 8.22 -5.95
C SER A 233 7.00 9.16 -5.01
N ALA A 234 7.68 8.62 -4.00
CA ALA A 234 8.65 9.36 -3.21
C ALA A 234 9.93 9.43 -4.04
N GLY A 235 10.15 10.59 -4.65
CA GLY A 235 11.44 10.94 -5.21
C GLY A 235 12.48 10.83 -4.11
N ALA A 236 13.43 9.91 -4.31
CA ALA A 236 14.77 10.09 -3.79
C ALA A 236 15.32 11.38 -4.42
N GLY A 237 15.78 12.29 -3.58
CA GLY A 237 16.68 13.36 -4.03
C GLY A 237 18.00 12.81 -4.54
#